data_AF-A0A2V8K9G6-F1
#
_entry.id   AF-A0A2V8K9G6-F1
#
_cell.length_a   1.000
_cell.length_b   1.000
_cell.length_c   1.000
_cell.angle_alpha   90.00
_cell.angle_beta   90.00
_cell.angle_gamma   90.00
#
_symmetry.space_group_name_H-M   'P 1'
#
loop_
_entity.id
_entity.type
_entity.pdbx_description
1 polymer ?
#
loop_
_entity_poly.entity_id
_entity_poly.type
_entity_poly.pdbx_seq_one_letter_code
_entity_poly.pdbx_strand_id
1 'polypeptide(L)'
;MHINEISAAISAVIFSGALLTPIADAHHSYAMYDGSVYRVFTGVIVRVIPNAAHFEFHFVPLNEKRDALVRDEKGEPLVWVVQMESAGEALKQGITLESFPRGAVISMGIHPRRDGKPAGDRGESGIFQCPKGSVPKPGMHCDSVEGSKSFGPGVLPKETAKPSQ
;
A
#
# COMPACT_ATOMS: atom_id res chain seq x y z
N MET A 1 -28.66 -61.45 48.61
CA MET A 1 -29.51 -60.90 47.55
C MET A 1 -30.00 -59.53 47.99
N HIS A 2 -29.29 -58.48 47.60
CA HIS A 2 -29.69 -57.08 47.76
C HIS A 2 -29.41 -56.40 46.43
N ILE A 3 -30.47 -55.89 45.82
CA ILE A 3 -30.48 -55.21 44.52
C ILE A 3 -30.52 -53.73 44.88
N ASN A 4 -29.49 -52.97 44.50
CA ASN A 4 -29.53 -51.51 44.56
C ASN A 4 -29.22 -50.96 43.18
N GLU A 5 -30.26 -50.32 42.62
CA GLU A 5 -30.25 -49.50 41.43
C GLU A 5 -29.53 -48.16 41.66
N ILE A 6 -29.34 -47.41 40.56
CA ILE A 6 -29.08 -45.96 40.48
C ILE A 6 -27.60 -45.56 40.48
N SER A 7 -27.05 -45.29 39.29
CA SER A 7 -27.06 -43.92 38.71
C SER A 7 -26.11 -43.86 37.51
N ALA A 8 -26.69 -43.62 36.33
CA ALA A 8 -25.93 -43.22 35.14
C ALA A 8 -25.46 -41.78 35.32
N ALA A 9 -24.15 -41.58 35.49
CA ALA A 9 -23.52 -40.26 35.38
C ALA A 9 -22.83 -40.16 34.02
N ILE A 10 -23.57 -39.62 33.04
CA ILE A 10 -23.00 -39.17 31.76
C ILE A 10 -22.29 -37.84 32.05
N SER A 11 -20.98 -37.87 32.25
CA SER A 11 -20.15 -36.66 32.26
C SER A 11 -19.85 -36.25 30.82
N ALA A 12 -20.69 -35.37 30.27
CA ALA A 12 -20.37 -34.62 29.07
C ALA A 12 -19.33 -33.53 29.43
N VAL A 13 -18.05 -33.81 29.16
CA VAL A 13 -17.01 -32.78 29.21
C VAL A 13 -17.15 -31.92 27.96
N ILE A 14 -17.72 -30.73 28.13
CA ILE A 14 -17.79 -29.70 27.09
C ILE A 14 -16.36 -29.21 26.83
N PHE A 15 -15.81 -29.60 25.69
CA PHE A 15 -14.52 -29.12 25.20
C PHE A 15 -14.72 -27.69 24.69
N SER A 16 -14.49 -26.70 25.54
CA SER A 16 -14.44 -25.29 25.13
C SER A 16 -13.17 -25.05 24.32
N GLY A 17 -13.22 -25.40 23.02
CA GLY A 17 -12.23 -24.99 22.04
C GLY A 17 -12.30 -23.48 21.85
N ALA A 18 -11.53 -22.73 22.64
CA ALA A 18 -11.30 -21.32 22.41
C ALA A 18 -10.65 -21.18 21.03
N LEU A 19 -11.46 -20.74 20.06
CA LEU A 19 -11.01 -20.36 18.73
C LEU A 19 -9.95 -19.26 18.88
N LEU A 20 -8.68 -19.63 18.70
CA LEU A 20 -7.60 -18.70 18.38
C LEU A 20 -7.86 -18.15 16.98
N THR A 21 -8.88 -17.33 16.82
CA THR A 21 -8.99 -16.51 15.61
C THR A 21 -7.83 -15.53 15.64
N PRO A 22 -6.93 -15.53 14.64
CA PRO A 22 -6.02 -14.41 14.50
C PRO A 22 -6.88 -13.15 14.47
N ILE A 23 -6.47 -12.14 15.23
CA ILE A 23 -7.07 -10.81 15.14
C ILE A 23 -6.80 -10.41 13.70
N ALA A 24 -7.79 -10.57 12.83
CA ALA A 24 -7.71 -10.05 11.48
C ALA A 24 -7.48 -8.55 11.69
N ASP A 25 -6.32 -8.05 11.27
CA ASP A 25 -5.98 -6.64 11.23
C ASP A 25 -6.96 -5.94 10.27
N ALA A 26 -8.18 -5.75 10.76
CA ALA A 26 -9.27 -5.10 10.08
C ALA A 26 -9.13 -3.60 10.27
N HIS A 27 -8.00 -3.03 9.82
CA HIS A 27 -7.97 -1.60 9.53
C HIS A 27 -8.94 -1.37 8.36
N HIS A 28 -10.11 -0.78 8.64
CA HIS A 28 -11.26 -0.74 7.72
C HIS A 28 -10.97 -0.09 6.35
N SER A 29 -9.91 0.70 6.24
CA SER A 29 -9.45 1.33 5.00
C SER A 29 -8.80 0.35 4.02
N TYR A 30 -8.26 -0.79 4.48
CA TYR A 30 -7.52 -1.70 3.59
C TYR A 30 -8.43 -2.62 2.78
N ALA A 31 -9.64 -2.91 3.26
CA ALA A 31 -10.59 -3.81 2.60
C ALA A 31 -11.02 -3.34 1.19
N MET A 32 -10.93 -2.03 0.92
CA MET A 32 -11.26 -1.44 -0.38
C MET A 32 -10.13 -1.58 -1.42
N TYR A 33 -8.93 -1.99 -1.02
CA TYR A 33 -7.82 -2.26 -1.91
C TYR A 33 -7.70 -3.74 -2.24
N ASP A 34 -7.10 -4.04 -3.40
CA ASP A 34 -6.73 -5.39 -3.76
C ASP A 34 -5.32 -5.72 -3.26
N GLY A 35 -5.24 -6.24 -2.03
CA GLY A 35 -3.99 -6.68 -1.42
C GLY A 35 -3.27 -7.82 -2.16
N SER A 36 -3.91 -8.47 -3.14
CA SER A 36 -3.27 -9.51 -3.96
C SER A 36 -2.51 -8.96 -5.17
N VAL A 37 -2.64 -7.66 -5.44
CA VAL A 37 -2.14 -7.00 -6.64
C VAL A 37 -1.22 -5.86 -6.26
N TYR A 38 -0.01 -5.84 -6.82
CA TYR A 38 0.81 -4.63 -6.88
C TYR A 38 0.76 -4.01 -8.27
N ARG A 39 0.56 -2.69 -8.31
CA ARG A 39 0.82 -1.82 -9.47
C ARG A 39 1.98 -0.91 -9.15
N VAL A 40 2.94 -0.77 -10.06
CA VAL A 40 4.13 0.04 -9.81
C VAL A 40 4.04 1.34 -10.59
N PHE A 41 4.05 2.44 -9.86
CA PHE A 41 3.99 3.77 -10.44
C PHE A 41 5.34 4.47 -10.34
N THR A 42 5.65 5.27 -11.35
CA THR A 42 6.58 6.39 -11.21
C THR A 42 5.79 7.66 -11.51
N GLY A 43 5.87 8.66 -10.63
CA GLY A 43 5.06 9.85 -10.75
C GLY A 43 5.61 11.04 -9.97
N VAL A 44 4.95 12.18 -10.13
CA VAL A 44 5.34 13.47 -9.56
C VAL A 44 4.44 13.79 -8.39
N ILE A 45 5.01 14.02 -7.20
CA ILE A 45 4.27 14.46 -6.00
C ILE A 45 3.63 15.83 -6.26
N VAL A 46 2.32 15.92 -6.07
CA VAL A 46 1.56 17.19 -6.13
C VAL A 46 1.15 17.68 -4.75
N ARG A 47 0.93 16.75 -3.80
CA ARG A 47 0.61 17.08 -2.41
C ARG A 47 0.98 15.90 -1.49
N VAL A 48 1.33 16.23 -0.25
CA VAL A 48 1.57 15.29 0.84
C VAL A 48 0.68 15.71 2.00
N ILE A 49 -0.01 14.75 2.61
CA ILE A 49 -0.93 15.00 3.72
C ILE A 49 -0.51 14.12 4.91
N PRO A 50 0.22 14.69 5.88
CA PRO A 50 0.45 14.01 7.15
C PRO A 50 -0.86 13.93 7.92
N ASN A 51 -1.35 12.71 8.16
CA ASN A 51 -2.55 12.47 8.94
C ASN A 51 -2.28 11.36 9.96
N ALA A 52 -2.90 11.50 11.14
CA ALA A 52 -2.66 10.63 12.29
C ALA A 52 -3.09 9.17 12.06
N ALA A 53 -4.04 8.91 11.17
CA ALA A 53 -4.48 7.57 10.81
C ALA A 53 -3.75 7.05 9.56
N HIS A 54 -3.74 7.85 8.49
CA HIS A 54 -3.15 7.48 7.21
C HIS A 54 -2.42 8.64 6.59
N PHE A 55 -1.11 8.55 6.48
CA PHE A 55 -0.33 9.50 5.71
C PHE A 55 -0.64 9.32 4.22
N GLU A 56 -0.80 10.42 3.48
CA GLU A 56 -1.14 10.36 2.06
C GLU A 56 -0.12 11.04 1.15
N PHE A 57 0.16 10.39 0.03
CA PHE A 57 0.73 11.05 -1.15
C PHE A 57 -0.33 11.23 -2.21
N HIS A 58 -0.38 12.43 -2.77
CA HIS A 58 -1.12 12.73 -3.98
C HIS A 58 -0.07 12.96 -5.06
N PHE A 59 -0.13 12.19 -6.13
CA PHE A 59 0.84 12.27 -7.22
C PHE A 59 0.17 12.09 -8.57
N VAL A 60 0.83 12.53 -9.63
CA VAL A 60 0.39 12.27 -11.00
C VAL A 60 1.40 11.32 -11.65
N PRO A 61 0.98 10.14 -12.15
CA PRO A 61 1.88 9.22 -12.84
C PRO A 61 2.55 9.87 -14.05
N LEU A 62 3.79 9.47 -14.33
CA LEU A 62 4.42 9.68 -15.64
C LEU A 62 3.93 8.61 -16.61
N ASN A 63 3.79 8.98 -17.89
CA ASN A 63 3.52 8.01 -18.95
C ASN A 63 4.70 7.02 -19.12
N GLU A 64 4.50 6.00 -19.95
CA GLU A 64 5.51 4.95 -20.19
C GLU A 64 6.82 5.51 -20.75
N LYS A 65 6.74 6.58 -21.55
CA LYS A 65 7.90 7.28 -22.14
C LYS A 65 8.65 8.17 -21.14
N ARG A 66 8.10 8.38 -19.94
CA ARG A 66 8.66 9.24 -18.88
C ARG A 66 8.85 10.71 -19.29
N ASP A 67 8.10 11.18 -20.29
CA ASP A 67 8.20 12.53 -20.84
C ASP A 67 6.97 13.42 -20.58
N ALA A 68 5.88 12.84 -20.07
CA ALA A 68 4.67 13.58 -19.74
C ALA A 68 3.93 12.99 -18.54
N LEU A 69 3.15 13.85 -17.86
CA LEU A 69 2.18 13.44 -16.86
C LEU A 69 0.97 12.77 -17.53
N VAL A 70 0.47 11.70 -16.92
CA VAL A 70 -0.78 11.04 -17.34
C VAL A 70 -1.96 11.96 -17.05
N ARG A 71 -2.89 12.02 -18.01
CA ARG A 71 -4.11 12.83 -17.94
C ARG A 71 -5.34 11.94 -18.02
N ASP A 72 -6.44 12.40 -17.44
CA ASP A 72 -7.76 11.76 -17.54
C ASP A 72 -8.43 12.07 -18.90
N GLU A 73 -9.65 11.55 -19.08
CA GLU A 73 -10.44 11.75 -20.30
C GLU A 73 -10.79 13.22 -20.60
N LYS A 74 -10.73 14.09 -19.58
CA LYS A 74 -10.98 15.53 -19.71
C LYS A 74 -9.69 16.30 -20.01
N GLY A 75 -8.55 15.61 -20.04
CA GLY A 75 -7.24 16.23 -20.21
C GLY A 75 -6.67 16.81 -18.92
N GLU A 76 -7.27 16.56 -17.76
CA GLU A 76 -6.74 17.01 -16.46
C GLU A 76 -5.70 16.02 -15.92
N PRO A 77 -4.74 16.45 -15.09
CA PRO A 77 -3.78 15.53 -14.48
C PRO A 77 -4.50 14.41 -13.70
N LEU A 78 -4.19 13.15 -14.02
CA LEU A 78 -4.79 12.01 -13.33
C LEU A 78 -4.13 11.82 -11.96
N VAL A 79 -4.65 12.51 -10.94
CA VAL A 79 -4.12 12.45 -9.58
C VAL A 79 -4.48 11.12 -8.93
N TRP A 80 -3.46 10.41 -8.46
CA TRP A 80 -3.56 9.25 -7.60
C TRP A 80 -3.39 9.63 -6.14
N VAL A 81 -4.23 9.07 -5.27
CA VAL A 81 -4.11 9.21 -3.81
C VAL A 81 -3.67 7.89 -3.21
N VAL A 82 -2.48 7.85 -2.63
CA VAL A 82 -1.97 6.65 -1.96
C VAL A 82 -1.88 6.90 -0.48
N GLN A 83 -2.55 6.04 0.28
CA GLN A 83 -2.46 5.99 1.73
C GLN A 83 -1.34 5.05 2.15
N MET A 84 -0.81 5.29 3.34
CA MET A 84 0.13 4.42 4.01
C MET A 84 -0.12 4.47 5.52
N GLU A 85 0.83 4.00 6.31
CA GLU A 85 0.80 4.07 7.77
C GLU A 85 0.56 5.49 8.32
N SER A 86 0.31 5.59 9.63
CA SER A 86 0.14 6.88 10.30
C SER A 86 1.33 7.82 10.05
N ALA A 87 1.10 9.13 10.14
CA ALA A 87 2.19 10.10 10.05
C ALA A 87 3.32 9.88 11.07
N GLY A 88 3.01 9.32 12.25
CA GLY A 88 4.02 8.99 13.26
C GLY A 88 4.95 7.86 12.81
N GLU A 89 4.41 6.81 12.19
CA GLU A 89 5.21 5.70 11.65
C GLU A 89 5.94 6.09 10.35
N ALA A 90 5.31 6.91 9.50
CA ALA A 90 5.93 7.46 8.30
C ALA A 90 7.16 8.32 8.64
N LEU A 91 7.08 9.14 9.69
CA LEU A 91 8.19 9.97 10.16
C LEU A 91 9.40 9.13 10.59
N LYS A 92 9.18 8.00 11.27
CA LYS A 92 10.25 7.06 11.66
C LYS A 92 10.97 6.46 10.44
N GLN A 93 10.28 6.41 9.29
CA GLN A 93 10.82 5.95 8.02
C GLN A 93 11.44 7.09 7.18
N GLY A 94 11.54 8.30 7.72
CA GLY A 94 12.06 9.48 7.02
C GLY A 94 11.09 10.08 6.00
N ILE A 95 9.82 9.70 6.04
CA ILE A 95 8.78 10.19 5.13
C ILE A 95 8.17 11.45 5.74
N THR A 96 8.51 12.61 5.17
CA THR A 96 8.09 13.93 5.63
C THR A 96 7.76 14.85 4.46
N LEU A 97 7.22 16.03 4.75
CA LEU A 97 6.99 17.07 3.74
C LEU A 97 8.31 17.54 3.10
N GLU A 98 9.38 17.57 3.88
CA GLU A 98 10.71 18.02 3.47
C GLU A 98 11.44 16.97 2.62
N SER A 99 11.29 15.68 2.94
CA SER A 99 11.87 14.62 2.10
C SER A 99 11.11 14.45 0.79
N PHE A 100 9.81 14.73 0.76
CA PHE A 100 8.95 14.63 -0.43
C PHE A 100 8.31 15.98 -0.81
N PRO A 101 9.12 16.97 -1.24
CA PRO A 101 8.57 18.25 -1.68
C PRO A 101 7.73 18.07 -2.94
N ARG A 102 6.78 18.99 -3.16
CA ARG A 102 6.03 19.05 -4.42
C ARG A 102 7.00 19.10 -5.61
N GLY A 103 6.72 18.31 -6.63
CA GLY A 103 7.57 18.15 -7.81
C GLY A 103 8.60 17.03 -7.69
N ALA A 104 8.77 16.40 -6.52
CA ALA A 104 9.59 15.21 -6.38
C ALA A 104 9.06 14.08 -7.28
N VAL A 105 9.97 13.43 -8.02
CA VAL A 105 9.67 12.23 -8.79
C VAL A 105 9.93 11.03 -7.90
N ILE A 106 8.92 10.18 -7.74
CA ILE A 106 8.99 8.99 -6.90
C ILE A 106 8.60 7.75 -7.69
N SER A 107 9.01 6.58 -7.21
CA SER A 107 8.46 5.28 -7.59
C SER A 107 8.00 4.49 -6.37
N MET A 108 6.84 3.85 -6.48
CA MET A 108 6.30 2.97 -5.46
C MET A 108 5.37 1.93 -6.09
N GLY A 109 5.31 0.76 -5.48
CA GLY A 109 4.21 -0.18 -5.64
C GLY A 109 3.02 0.21 -4.77
N ILE A 110 1.82 -0.07 -5.26
CA ILE A 110 0.58 0.12 -4.51
C ILE A 110 -0.36 -1.05 -4.72
N HIS A 111 -1.16 -1.34 -3.71
CA HIS A 111 -2.40 -2.10 -3.80
C HIS A 111 -3.52 -1.18 -4.30
N PRO A 112 -4.00 -1.33 -5.55
CA PRO A 112 -4.99 -0.42 -6.11
C PRO A 112 -6.37 -0.66 -5.50
N ARG A 113 -7.25 0.33 -5.57
CA ARG A 113 -8.67 0.14 -5.23
C ARG A 113 -9.32 -0.89 -6.14
N ARG A 114 -10.19 -1.72 -5.56
CA ARG A 114 -10.99 -2.72 -6.29
C ARG A 114 -11.99 -2.12 -7.27
N ASP A 115 -12.45 -0.88 -7.03
CA ASP A 115 -13.39 -0.16 -7.90
C ASP A 115 -12.70 0.62 -9.05
N GLY A 116 -11.38 0.49 -9.20
CA GLY A 116 -10.62 1.11 -10.29
C GLY A 116 -10.39 2.61 -10.16
N LYS A 117 -10.84 3.27 -9.09
CA LYS A 117 -10.53 4.68 -8.84
C LYS A 117 -9.02 4.89 -8.62
N PRO A 118 -8.47 6.06 -8.96
CA PRO A 118 -7.03 6.35 -8.85
C PRO A 118 -6.63 6.57 -7.39
N ALA A 119 -6.65 5.51 -6.61
CA ALA A 119 -6.15 5.48 -5.26
C ALA A 119 -5.67 4.08 -4.89
N GLY A 120 -4.84 4.01 -3.86
CA GLY A 120 -4.28 2.75 -3.40
C GLY A 120 -3.71 2.83 -1.99
N ASP A 121 -3.25 1.69 -1.53
CA ASP A 121 -2.46 1.55 -0.32
C ASP A 121 -1.03 1.19 -0.69
N ARG A 122 -0.05 1.75 0.03
CA ARG A 122 1.38 1.45 -0.20
C ARG A 122 1.72 -0.02 0.08
N GLY A 123 1.01 -0.65 1.01
CA GLY A 123 1.38 -1.95 1.55
C GLY A 123 2.81 -1.94 2.07
N GLU A 124 3.57 -2.96 1.69
CA GLU A 124 4.98 -3.13 2.09
C GLU A 124 5.96 -2.51 1.09
N SER A 125 5.49 -1.84 0.03
CA SER A 125 6.38 -1.28 -0.99
C SER A 125 7.33 -0.24 -0.40
N GLY A 126 8.62 -0.34 -0.74
CA GLY A 126 9.56 0.78 -0.58
C GLY A 126 9.14 1.99 -1.41
N ILE A 127 9.57 3.18 -0.99
CA ILE A 127 9.40 4.41 -1.77
C ILE A 127 10.78 4.88 -2.22
N PHE A 128 10.93 5.09 -3.53
CA PHE A 128 12.18 5.52 -4.12
C PHE A 128 12.02 6.89 -4.73
N GLN A 129 12.80 7.86 -4.29
CA GLN A 129 12.81 9.21 -4.83
C GLN A 129 13.99 9.37 -5.78
N CYS A 130 13.72 9.82 -7.00
CA CYS A 130 14.75 10.20 -7.95
C CYS A 130 15.47 11.49 -7.49
N PRO A 131 16.76 11.68 -7.82
CA PRO A 131 17.43 12.97 -7.66
C PRO A 131 16.62 14.11 -8.26
N LYS A 132 16.71 15.30 -7.66
CA LYS A 132 15.99 16.49 -8.12
C LYS A 132 16.28 16.76 -9.60
N GLY A 133 15.21 16.91 -10.40
CA GLY A 133 15.31 17.18 -11.84
C GLY A 133 15.60 15.97 -12.72
N SER A 134 15.66 14.76 -12.14
CA SER A 134 15.83 13.52 -12.90
C SER A 134 14.53 12.73 -12.98
N VAL A 135 14.43 11.94 -14.05
CA VAL A 135 13.38 10.92 -14.26
C VAL A 135 14.07 9.62 -14.68
N PRO A 136 13.54 8.45 -14.34
CA PRO A 136 14.10 7.19 -14.82
C PRO A 136 13.86 7.05 -16.33
N LYS A 137 14.62 6.17 -16.96
CA LYS A 137 14.39 5.78 -18.37
C LYS A 137 13.03 5.07 -18.52
N PRO A 138 12.45 5.01 -19.75
CA PRO A 138 11.29 4.17 -20.01
C PRO A 138 11.50 2.73 -19.53
N GLY A 139 10.49 2.15 -18.89
CA GLY A 139 10.55 0.81 -18.29
C GLY A 139 11.36 0.70 -17.00
N MET A 140 11.96 1.79 -16.51
CA MET A 140 12.71 1.85 -15.25
C MET A 140 11.99 2.68 -14.20
N HIS A 141 12.47 2.60 -12.96
CA HIS A 141 11.94 3.28 -11.78
C HIS A 141 13.05 4.00 -11.01
N CYS A 142 12.69 4.80 -10.01
CA CYS A 142 13.65 5.64 -9.29
C CYS A 142 14.71 4.83 -8.53
N ASP A 143 14.43 3.59 -8.13
CA ASP A 143 15.39 2.67 -7.51
C ASP A 143 16.58 2.32 -8.43
N SER A 144 16.42 2.48 -9.75
CA SER A 144 17.51 2.28 -10.71
C SER A 144 18.28 3.56 -11.07
N VAL A 145 17.94 4.71 -10.50
CA VAL A 145 18.57 5.99 -10.81
C VAL A 145 19.71 6.26 -9.83
N GLU A 146 20.88 6.60 -10.33
CA GLU A 146 22.04 6.94 -9.51
C GLU A 146 21.72 8.15 -8.61
N GLY A 147 22.06 8.04 -7.32
CA GLY A 147 21.75 9.07 -6.32
C GLY A 147 20.30 9.08 -5.85
N SER A 148 19.51 8.06 -6.20
CA SER A 148 18.17 7.89 -5.64
C SER A 148 18.21 7.66 -4.13
N LYS A 149 17.10 8.00 -3.48
CA LYS A 149 16.89 7.79 -2.04
C LYS A 149 15.79 6.77 -1.83
N SER A 150 16.01 5.84 -0.91
CA SER A 150 15.01 4.87 -0.47
C SER A 150 14.42 5.31 0.87
N PHE A 151 13.12 5.10 1.03
CA PHE A 151 12.38 5.39 2.26
C PHE A 151 11.49 4.21 2.63
N GLY A 152 11.42 3.93 3.93
CA GLY A 152 10.81 2.72 4.46
C GLY A 152 11.68 1.47 4.26
N PRO A 153 11.30 0.34 4.89
CA PRO A 153 12.09 -0.90 4.87
C PRO A 153 11.88 -1.77 3.61
N GLY A 154 10.91 -1.44 2.77
CA GLY A 154 10.51 -2.27 1.62
C GLY A 154 11.39 -2.10 0.38
N VAL A 155 11.27 -3.06 -0.54
CA VAL A 155 11.80 -2.96 -1.92
C VAL A 155 10.68 -2.53 -2.88
N LEU A 156 11.02 -2.19 -4.12
CA LEU A 156 10.00 -1.98 -5.14
C LEU A 156 9.44 -3.37 -5.53
N PRO A 157 8.13 -3.62 -5.38
CA PRO A 157 7.57 -4.94 -5.66
C PRO A 157 7.55 -5.20 -7.16
N LYS A 158 7.49 -6.48 -7.52
CA LYS A 158 7.21 -6.87 -8.90
C LYS A 158 5.75 -6.54 -9.21
N GLU A 159 5.52 -5.85 -10.32
CA GLU A 159 4.15 -5.58 -10.78
C GLU A 159 3.43 -6.91 -11.07
N THR A 160 2.21 -7.04 -10.52
CA THR A 160 1.37 -8.21 -10.77
C THR A 160 0.91 -8.16 -12.22
N ALA A 161 1.22 -9.20 -12.99
CA ALA A 161 0.79 -9.31 -14.38
C ALA A 161 -0.72 -9.07 -14.49
N LYS A 162 -1.14 -8.25 -15.45
CA LYS A 162 -2.55 -8.10 -15.77
C LYS A 162 -3.04 -9.49 -16.22
N PRO A 163 -4.14 -10.04 -15.66
CA PRO A 163 -4.73 -11.25 -16.20
C PRO A 163 -4.97 -11.02 -17.70
N SER A 164 -4.53 -11.96 -18.53
CA SER A 164 -4.86 -11.94 -19.96
C SER A 164 -6.37 -11.84 -20.09
N GLN A 165 -6.85 -10.72 -20.62
CA GLN A 165 -8.24 -10.56 -21.03
C GLN A 165 -8.44 -11.22 -22.38
#